data_AF-A0A1Y1QD21-F1
#
_entry.id   AF-A0A1Y1QD21-F1
#
_cell.length_a   1.000
_cell.length_b   1.000
_cell.length_c   1.000
_cell.angle_alpha   90.00
_cell.angle_beta   90.00
_cell.angle_gamma   90.00
#
_symmetry.space_group_name_H-M   'P 1'
#
loop_
_entity.id
_entity.type
_entity.pdbx_description
1 polymer ?
#
loop_
_entity_poly.entity_id
_entity_poly.type
_entity_poly.pdbx_seq_one_letter_code
_entity_poly.pdbx_strand_id
1 'polypeptide(L)'
;MSANSVQNSWFSVRVKENSNKNLPKIYSPSFMLSLADSFGCAQDKSTDLEMTRVRKIKMLPTRQQERSLNVWMGIYRFIYNETVWILNGRYVAPVWMAIKKWLIPELVYLYPWTESLPRAMRDGAVQEAVQAVLNAIAKFKRIGDIQRVSYKSRKDTRQSFFLRNDKWSKDRRGFSVRELGALRLTESLPDSLRDGRVIKDGIYWYVALPETKKRDLAENQGRLCALDPGVRTFQTFFSDYHCGHLGEQDVQRITRLAFALDELTSRRDKAINKRQQSALTKAMTRLRNLISNLIDELHWKTVRFLTDNFDVILLPTFETSNMVIKACRKIKSKTVRGMLTLKHYTFSQRLEQKCFERGKVLVRVCEAYTSKTASWTGEVIRNLGGRKTIKSGGFVVDRDENGARGIFLRALVDSPILIEGAC
;
A
#
# COMPACT_ATOMS: atom_id res chain seq x y z
N MET A 1 22.43 -7.67 13.53
CA MET A 1 21.45 -7.26 12.49
C MET A 1 22.04 -6.26 11.50
N SER A 2 21.64 -6.31 10.23
CA SER A 2 22.01 -5.28 9.25
C SER A 2 21.00 -4.13 9.28
N ALA A 3 21.43 -2.97 9.79
CA ALA A 3 20.67 -1.72 9.74
C ALA A 3 20.94 -0.90 8.46
N ASN A 4 21.81 -1.40 7.57
CA ASN A 4 22.23 -0.69 6.35
C ASN A 4 21.05 -0.30 5.45
N SER A 5 19.97 -1.10 5.45
CA SER A 5 18.75 -0.82 4.68
C SER A 5 17.98 0.42 5.14
N VAL A 6 18.28 0.95 6.33
CA VAL A 6 17.62 2.13 6.92
C VAL A 6 18.60 3.27 7.22
N GLN A 7 19.88 3.12 6.89
CA GLN A 7 20.99 3.97 7.35
C GLN A 7 20.99 5.43 6.86
N ASN A 8 20.04 5.83 6.00
CA ASN A 8 19.86 7.21 5.50
C ASN A 8 18.38 7.56 5.41
N SER A 9 17.63 7.35 6.49
CA SER A 9 16.18 7.56 6.52
C SER A 9 15.82 8.77 7.33
N TRP A 10 14.67 9.36 7.01
CA TRP A 10 14.15 10.48 7.81
C TRP A 10 13.65 10.06 9.20
N PHE A 11 13.54 8.75 9.45
CA PHE A 11 13.05 8.16 10.69
C PHE A 11 14.14 7.30 11.35
N SER A 12 14.04 7.17 12.66
CA SER A 12 14.95 6.47 13.56
C SER A 12 14.73 4.95 13.54
N VAL A 13 15.83 4.22 13.72
CA VAL A 13 15.82 2.79 14.00
C VAL A 13 16.69 2.56 15.22
N ARG A 14 16.13 1.94 16.25
CA ARG A 14 16.87 1.53 17.44
C ARG A 14 16.80 0.03 17.54
N VAL A 15 17.97 -0.60 17.63
CA VAL A 15 18.11 -2.04 17.85
C VAL A 15 18.92 -2.24 19.12
N LYS A 16 18.38 -3.04 20.02
CA LYS A 16 19.06 -3.57 21.20
C LYS A 16 19.37 -5.03 20.93
N GLU A 17 20.60 -5.43 21.23
CA GLU A 17 21.06 -6.80 21.14
C GLU A 17 21.28 -7.34 22.55
N ASN A 18 20.91 -8.59 22.78
CA ASN A 18 21.18 -9.24 24.04
C ASN A 18 22.69 -9.53 24.16
N SER A 19 23.35 -8.93 25.16
CA SER A 19 24.80 -9.03 25.36
C SER A 19 25.26 -10.40 25.89
N ASN A 20 24.34 -11.24 26.39
CA ASN A 20 24.68 -12.54 26.97
C ASN A 20 24.48 -13.69 25.99
N LYS A 21 25.59 -14.22 25.45
CA LYS A 21 25.62 -15.42 24.59
C LYS A 21 25.30 -16.73 25.33
N ASN A 22 25.32 -16.74 26.67
CA ASN A 22 25.25 -17.93 27.52
C ASN A 22 23.90 -18.15 28.23
N LEU A 23 22.85 -17.40 27.89
CA LEU A 23 21.51 -17.71 28.39
C LEU A 23 20.93 -18.92 27.67
N PRO A 24 20.11 -19.77 28.34
CA PRO A 24 19.43 -20.87 27.68
C PRO A 24 18.68 -20.33 26.48
N LYS A 25 18.89 -20.96 25.32
CA LYS A 25 18.14 -20.64 24.12
C LYS A 25 16.65 -20.73 24.48
N ILE A 26 15.93 -19.62 24.32
CA ILE A 26 14.47 -19.58 24.52
C ILE A 26 13.76 -20.42 23.42
N TYR A 27 14.53 -20.92 22.45
CA TYR A 27 14.12 -21.79 21.36
C TYR A 27 15.32 -22.53 20.73
N SER A 28 15.22 -23.84 20.53
CA SER A 28 16.27 -24.67 19.90
C SER A 28 16.11 -24.73 18.37
N PRO A 29 17.17 -24.47 17.58
CA PRO A 29 17.12 -24.50 16.13
C PRO A 29 17.35 -25.93 15.62
N SER A 30 16.29 -26.72 15.54
CA SER A 30 16.18 -27.82 14.58
C SER A 30 14.93 -27.62 13.75
N PHE A 31 14.77 -26.41 13.20
CA PHE A 31 13.64 -26.05 12.35
C PHE A 31 14.01 -26.26 10.88
N MET A 32 14.13 -27.53 10.50
CA MET A 32 14.13 -27.93 9.09
C MET A 32 12.78 -28.56 8.80
N LEU A 33 11.77 -27.72 8.54
CA LEU A 33 10.60 -28.16 7.80
C LEU A 33 10.21 -27.10 6.79
N SER A 34 9.99 -27.53 5.55
CA SER A 34 9.32 -26.74 4.53
C SER A 34 7.91 -26.43 5.02
N LEU A 35 7.73 -25.26 5.65
CA LEU A 35 6.46 -24.68 6.09
C LEU A 35 5.60 -24.24 4.88
N ALA A 36 5.67 -25.01 3.82
CA ALA A 36 5.04 -24.81 2.54
C ALA A 36 3.69 -25.56 2.51
N ASP A 37 3.58 -26.70 3.23
CA ASP A 37 2.45 -27.63 3.07
C ASP A 37 1.31 -27.52 4.11
N SER A 38 1.45 -26.76 5.19
CA SER A 38 0.48 -26.81 6.32
C SER A 38 -0.50 -25.63 6.44
N PHE A 39 -0.39 -24.59 5.62
CA PHE A 39 -1.44 -23.58 5.47
C PHE A 39 -2.10 -23.77 4.10
N GLY A 40 -3.34 -24.28 4.11
CA GLY A 40 -4.15 -24.58 2.93
C GLY A 40 -4.14 -23.48 1.85
N CYS A 41 -3.21 -23.61 0.94
CA CYS A 41 -3.26 -23.15 -0.43
C CYS A 41 -2.57 -24.27 -1.20
N ALA A 42 -3.31 -24.95 -2.08
CA ALA A 42 -2.79 -26.03 -2.91
C ALA A 42 -1.40 -25.66 -3.44
N GLN A 43 -0.39 -26.38 -2.94
CA GLN A 43 0.97 -26.28 -3.40
C GLN A 43 1.04 -26.96 -4.77
N ASP A 44 0.83 -26.19 -5.82
CA ASP A 44 1.49 -26.51 -7.07
C ASP A 44 2.99 -26.36 -6.82
N LYS A 45 3.68 -27.50 -6.75
CA LYS A 45 5.14 -27.63 -6.83
C LYS A 45 5.60 -27.12 -8.20
N SER A 46 5.58 -25.82 -8.40
CA SER A 46 6.25 -25.15 -9.51
C SER A 46 7.18 -24.10 -8.91
N THR A 47 8.48 -24.38 -8.99
CA THR A 47 9.59 -23.57 -8.49
C THR A 47 9.81 -22.26 -9.27
N ASP A 48 8.88 -21.86 -10.15
CA ASP A 48 8.99 -20.69 -11.02
C ASP A 48 7.66 -19.88 -11.08
N LEU A 49 7.10 -19.53 -9.92
CA LEU A 49 5.91 -18.66 -9.89
C LEU A 49 6.28 -17.22 -10.25
N GLU A 50 6.14 -16.88 -11.53
CA GLU A 50 6.22 -15.50 -12.03
C GLU A 50 5.15 -14.62 -11.38
N MET A 51 5.57 -13.53 -10.76
CA MET A 51 4.65 -12.56 -10.16
C MET A 51 4.53 -11.32 -11.05
N THR A 52 3.32 -10.83 -11.25
CA THR A 52 3.09 -9.53 -11.88
C THR A 52 3.07 -8.43 -10.83
N ARG A 53 3.95 -7.45 -10.96
CA ARG A 53 3.94 -6.19 -10.17
C ARG A 53 3.66 -5.00 -11.08
N VAL A 54 3.23 -3.89 -10.48
CA VAL A 54 3.05 -2.64 -11.21
C VAL A 54 4.15 -1.67 -10.82
N ARG A 55 4.95 -1.26 -11.79
CA ARG A 55 5.93 -0.18 -11.63
C ARG A 55 5.27 1.15 -11.97
N LYS A 56 5.22 2.07 -11.01
CA LYS A 56 4.63 3.41 -11.18
C LYS A 56 5.73 4.46 -11.34
N ILE A 57 6.01 4.84 -12.59
CA ILE A 57 7.09 5.77 -12.95
C ILE A 57 6.51 7.19 -13.04
N LYS A 58 7.17 8.17 -12.42
CA LYS A 58 6.74 9.57 -12.48
C LYS A 58 7.13 10.22 -13.80
N MET A 59 6.19 10.94 -14.39
CA MET A 59 6.41 11.77 -15.58
C MET A 59 6.57 13.23 -15.17
N LEU A 60 7.42 13.94 -15.90
CA LEU A 60 7.66 15.38 -15.76
C LEU A 60 7.28 16.10 -17.07
N PRO A 61 5.98 16.14 -17.40
CA PRO A 61 5.51 16.74 -18.65
C PRO A 61 5.75 18.26 -18.66
N THR A 62 6.02 18.80 -19.86
CA THR A 62 6.01 20.25 -20.10
C THR A 62 4.58 20.79 -20.02
N ARG A 63 4.41 22.12 -19.91
CA ARG A 63 3.08 22.74 -19.90
C ARG A 63 2.24 22.40 -21.14
N GLN A 64 2.86 22.26 -22.30
CA GLN A 64 2.19 21.88 -23.54
C GLN A 64 1.75 20.41 -23.48
N GLN A 65 2.62 19.51 -23.05
CA GLN A 65 2.29 18.10 -22.84
C GLN A 65 1.17 17.91 -21.82
N GLU A 66 1.20 18.65 -20.71
CA GLU A 66 0.12 18.62 -19.72
C GLU A 66 -1.23 19.05 -20.31
N ARG A 67 -1.25 20.05 -21.19
CA ARG A 67 -2.50 20.46 -21.87
C ARG A 67 -3.05 19.30 -22.71
N SER A 68 -2.22 18.68 -23.56
CA SER A 68 -2.61 17.53 -24.38
C SER A 68 -3.09 16.35 -23.53
N LEU A 69 -2.34 15.98 -22.49
CA LEU A 69 -2.71 14.89 -21.59
C LEU A 69 -4.03 15.16 -20.83
N ASN A 70 -4.31 16.41 -20.47
CA ASN A 70 -5.58 16.78 -19.84
C ASN A 70 -6.76 16.71 -20.83
N VAL A 71 -6.56 17.09 -22.09
CA VAL A 71 -7.55 16.92 -23.16
C VAL A 71 -7.86 15.43 -23.34
N TRP A 72 -6.81 14.60 -23.46
CA TRP A 72 -6.94 13.14 -23.57
C TRP A 72 -7.68 12.52 -22.38
N MET A 73 -7.36 12.94 -21.15
CA MET A 73 -8.07 12.51 -19.94
C MET A 73 -9.56 12.89 -19.98
N GLY A 74 -9.87 14.06 -20.55
CA GLY A 74 -11.24 14.53 -20.75
C GLY A 74 -12.03 13.69 -21.74
N ILE A 75 -11.45 13.41 -22.90
CA ILE A 75 -12.05 12.57 -23.95
C ILE A 75 -12.23 11.14 -23.46
N TYR A 76 -11.22 10.56 -22.82
CA TYR A 76 -11.30 9.20 -22.27
C TYR A 76 -12.44 9.07 -21.27
N ARG A 77 -12.59 10.06 -20.36
CA ARG A 77 -13.70 10.13 -19.41
C ARG A 77 -15.05 10.24 -20.11
N PHE A 78 -15.16 11.06 -21.14
CA PHE A 78 -16.38 11.22 -21.92
C PHE A 78 -16.81 9.87 -22.55
N ILE A 79 -15.93 9.23 -23.33
CA ILE A 79 -16.23 7.95 -23.98
C ILE A 79 -16.58 6.86 -22.96
N TYR A 80 -15.84 6.79 -21.84
CA TYR A 80 -16.16 5.87 -20.76
C TYR A 80 -17.57 6.13 -20.20
N ASN A 81 -17.93 7.39 -19.93
CA ASN A 81 -19.22 7.75 -19.36
C ASN A 81 -20.38 7.47 -20.32
N GLU A 82 -20.22 7.77 -21.62
CA GLU A 82 -21.19 7.41 -22.66
C GLU A 82 -21.39 5.89 -22.70
N THR A 83 -20.30 5.12 -22.64
CA THR A 83 -20.36 3.66 -22.60
C THR A 83 -21.07 3.15 -21.33
N VAL A 84 -20.80 3.75 -20.17
CA VAL A 84 -21.50 3.38 -18.92
C VAL A 84 -22.98 3.78 -18.97
N TRP A 85 -23.32 4.90 -19.61
CA TRP A 85 -24.71 5.34 -19.76
C TRP A 85 -25.51 4.32 -20.57
N ILE A 86 -25.00 3.90 -21.74
CA ILE A 86 -25.71 2.90 -22.57
C ILE A 86 -25.86 1.55 -21.87
N LEU A 87 -24.83 1.12 -21.12
CA LEU A 87 -24.82 -0.15 -20.40
C LEU A 87 -25.75 -0.13 -19.18
N ASN A 88 -25.74 0.96 -18.41
CA ASN A 88 -26.66 1.12 -17.28
C ASN A 88 -28.12 1.23 -17.73
N GLY A 89 -28.36 1.83 -18.89
CA GLY A 89 -29.68 1.88 -19.54
C GLY A 89 -30.13 0.55 -20.13
N ARG A 90 -29.24 -0.46 -20.19
CA ARG A 90 -29.48 -1.78 -20.79
C ARG A 90 -29.88 -1.73 -22.27
N TYR A 91 -29.52 -0.67 -22.98
CA TYR A 91 -29.78 -0.57 -24.43
C TYR A 91 -28.95 -1.56 -25.24
N VAL A 92 -27.78 -1.99 -24.71
CA VAL A 92 -26.88 -2.95 -25.34
C VAL A 92 -26.30 -3.92 -24.32
N ALA A 93 -25.95 -5.12 -24.79
CA ALA A 93 -25.20 -6.10 -24.01
C ALA A 93 -23.74 -5.65 -23.79
N PRO A 94 -23.08 -6.02 -22.67
CA PRO A 94 -21.70 -5.63 -22.34
C PRO A 94 -20.65 -6.38 -23.17
N VAL A 95 -20.70 -6.22 -24.49
CA VAL A 95 -19.78 -6.85 -25.45
C VAL A 95 -18.86 -5.79 -26.05
N TRP A 96 -17.60 -5.75 -25.57
CA TRP A 96 -16.64 -4.70 -25.92
C TRP A 96 -16.44 -4.51 -27.43
N MET A 97 -16.24 -5.59 -28.18
CA MET A 97 -15.99 -5.52 -29.62
C MET A 97 -17.20 -4.99 -30.39
N ALA A 98 -18.41 -5.36 -29.99
CA ALA A 98 -19.64 -4.87 -30.60
C ALA A 98 -19.81 -3.37 -30.34
N ILE A 99 -19.70 -2.96 -29.07
CA ILE A 99 -19.88 -1.55 -28.66
C ILE A 99 -18.86 -0.64 -29.34
N LYS A 100 -17.56 -0.99 -29.28
CA LYS A 100 -16.53 -0.11 -29.84
C LYS A 100 -16.65 0.07 -31.35
N LYS A 101 -17.19 -0.92 -32.07
CA LYS A 101 -17.32 -0.91 -33.54
C LYS A 101 -18.30 0.16 -34.02
N TRP A 102 -19.41 0.37 -33.32
CA TRP A 102 -20.40 1.39 -33.68
C TRP A 102 -20.24 2.69 -32.89
N LEU A 103 -19.99 2.62 -31.58
CA LEU A 103 -19.98 3.79 -30.69
C LEU A 103 -18.82 4.73 -31.01
N ILE A 104 -17.62 4.22 -31.29
CA ILE A 104 -16.47 5.09 -31.54
C ILE A 104 -16.64 5.91 -32.83
N PRO A 105 -16.99 5.30 -33.99
CA PRO A 105 -17.29 6.08 -35.19
C PRO A 105 -18.41 7.11 -34.98
N GLU A 106 -19.49 6.74 -34.30
CA GLU A 106 -20.61 7.64 -34.02
C GLU A 106 -20.18 8.82 -33.13
N LEU A 107 -19.44 8.56 -32.05
CA LEU A 107 -18.93 9.63 -31.19
C LEU A 107 -17.93 10.53 -31.91
N VAL A 108 -17.12 10.02 -32.85
CA VAL A 108 -16.23 10.85 -33.66
C VAL A 108 -17.03 11.72 -34.63
N TYR A 109 -18.10 11.19 -35.23
CA TYR A 109 -18.98 11.95 -36.11
C TYR A 109 -19.72 13.07 -35.37
N LEU A 110 -20.38 12.75 -34.25
CA LEU A 110 -21.14 13.71 -33.44
C LEU A 110 -20.23 14.69 -32.68
N TYR A 111 -19.04 14.22 -32.27
CA TYR A 111 -18.09 14.97 -31.46
C TYR A 111 -16.67 14.86 -32.04
N PRO A 112 -16.36 15.56 -33.14
CA PRO A 112 -15.07 15.45 -33.84
C PRO A 112 -13.83 15.72 -32.95
N TRP A 113 -13.98 16.53 -31.90
CA TRP A 113 -12.90 16.80 -30.94
C TRP A 113 -12.40 15.55 -30.20
N THR A 114 -13.18 14.47 -30.16
CA THR A 114 -12.78 13.18 -29.59
C THR A 114 -11.67 12.50 -30.39
N GLU A 115 -11.50 12.86 -31.67
CA GLU A 115 -10.49 12.27 -32.55
C GLU A 115 -9.05 12.53 -32.07
N SER A 116 -8.85 13.62 -31.33
CA SER A 116 -7.53 14.00 -30.78
C SER A 116 -6.95 13.00 -29.78
N LEU A 117 -7.77 12.12 -29.17
CA LEU A 117 -7.29 11.02 -28.33
C LEU A 117 -6.99 9.79 -29.22
N PRO A 118 -5.78 9.22 -29.26
CA PRO A 118 -5.46 8.10 -30.14
C PRO A 118 -6.45 6.92 -30.08
N ARG A 119 -6.78 6.32 -31.24
CA ARG A 119 -7.79 5.24 -31.36
C ARG A 119 -7.64 4.14 -30.31
N ALA A 120 -6.43 3.65 -30.06
CA ALA A 120 -6.17 2.61 -29.06
C ALA A 120 -6.63 2.99 -27.64
N MET A 121 -6.55 4.27 -27.28
CA MET A 121 -6.97 4.78 -25.98
C MET A 121 -8.50 4.99 -25.95
N ARG A 122 -9.12 5.35 -27.08
CA ARG A 122 -10.59 5.37 -27.21
C ARG A 122 -11.18 3.97 -27.02
N ASP A 123 -10.60 2.97 -27.71
CA ASP A 123 -10.97 1.56 -27.55
C ASP A 123 -10.84 1.11 -26.09
N GLY A 124 -9.76 1.52 -25.42
CA GLY A 124 -9.53 1.23 -23.99
C GLY A 124 -10.56 1.85 -23.06
N ALA A 125 -11.12 3.02 -23.38
CA ALA A 125 -12.19 3.65 -22.60
C ALA A 125 -13.46 2.79 -22.60
N VAL A 126 -13.85 2.29 -23.78
CA VAL A 126 -14.99 1.37 -23.93
C VAL A 126 -14.71 0.04 -23.22
N GLN A 127 -13.50 -0.51 -23.37
CA GLN A 127 -13.09 -1.75 -22.71
C GLN A 127 -13.19 -1.63 -21.18
N GLU A 128 -12.71 -0.52 -20.62
CA GLU A 128 -12.75 -0.28 -19.18
C GLU A 128 -14.19 -0.19 -18.65
N ALA A 129 -15.08 0.50 -19.38
CA ALA A 129 -16.49 0.60 -19.00
C ALA A 129 -17.20 -0.76 -19.03
N VAL A 130 -16.98 -1.54 -20.10
CA VAL A 130 -17.53 -2.90 -20.21
C VAL A 130 -17.01 -3.80 -19.09
N GLN A 131 -15.69 -3.77 -18.82
CA GLN A 131 -15.10 -4.57 -17.75
C GLN A 131 -15.65 -4.18 -16.38
N ALA A 132 -15.90 -2.89 -16.12
CA ALA A 132 -16.49 -2.43 -14.87
C ALA A 132 -17.90 -3.03 -14.65
N VAL A 133 -18.72 -3.11 -15.71
CA VAL A 133 -20.06 -3.71 -15.66
C VAL A 133 -19.98 -5.23 -15.48
N LEU A 134 -19.09 -5.90 -16.22
CA LEU A 134 -18.87 -7.35 -16.06
C LEU A 134 -18.40 -7.70 -14.64
N ASN A 135 -17.52 -6.90 -14.05
CA ASN A 135 -17.08 -7.07 -12.67
C ASN A 135 -18.24 -6.88 -11.66
N ALA A 136 -19.14 -5.92 -11.90
CA ALA A 136 -20.33 -5.73 -11.08
C ALA A 136 -21.30 -6.93 -11.17
N ILE A 137 -21.49 -7.48 -12.37
CA ILE A 137 -22.27 -8.71 -12.59
C ILE A 137 -21.63 -9.90 -11.87
N ALA A 138 -20.32 -10.08 -12.00
CA ALA A 138 -19.59 -11.15 -11.33
C ALA A 138 -19.68 -11.04 -9.79
N LYS A 139 -19.60 -9.81 -9.26
CA LYS A 139 -19.78 -9.55 -7.82
C LYS A 139 -21.19 -9.94 -7.35
N PHE A 140 -22.23 -9.56 -8.10
CA PHE A 140 -23.60 -9.93 -7.80
C PHE A 140 -23.78 -11.46 -7.80
N LYS A 141 -23.24 -12.17 -8.79
CA LYS A 141 -23.30 -13.65 -8.82
C LYS A 141 -22.63 -14.30 -7.60
N ARG A 142 -21.58 -13.68 -7.04
CA ARG A 142 -20.83 -14.24 -5.91
C ARG A 142 -21.45 -13.93 -4.55
N ILE A 143 -21.98 -12.74 -4.34
CA ILE A 143 -22.37 -12.23 -3.00
C ILE A 143 -23.83 -11.75 -2.95
N GLY A 144 -24.52 -11.62 -4.08
CA GLY A 144 -25.88 -11.07 -4.16
C GLY A 144 -25.95 -9.54 -4.11
N ASP A 145 -24.81 -8.85 -3.95
CA ASP A 145 -24.74 -7.39 -3.87
C ASP A 145 -24.96 -6.72 -5.23
N ILE A 146 -26.04 -5.94 -5.34
CA ILE A 146 -26.31 -5.10 -6.53
C ILE A 146 -25.37 -3.89 -6.51
N GLN A 147 -24.63 -3.70 -7.62
CA GLN A 147 -23.75 -2.56 -7.80
C GLN A 147 -23.97 -1.92 -9.17
N ARG A 148 -24.37 -0.64 -9.19
CA ARG A 148 -24.41 0.16 -10.42
C ARG A 148 -23.03 0.76 -10.69
N VAL A 149 -22.56 0.68 -11.93
CA VAL A 149 -21.29 1.29 -12.33
C VAL A 149 -21.46 2.81 -12.41
N SER A 150 -20.59 3.54 -11.72
CA SER A 150 -20.62 5.00 -11.67
C SER A 150 -19.84 5.63 -12.81
N TYR A 151 -20.22 6.86 -13.15
CA TYR A 151 -19.47 7.71 -14.06
C TYR A 151 -18.15 8.18 -13.43
N LYS A 152 -17.14 8.35 -14.27
CA LYS A 152 -15.90 9.04 -13.91
C LYS A 152 -16.16 10.53 -13.80
N SER A 153 -15.57 11.18 -12.79
CA SER A 153 -15.72 12.61 -12.55
C SER A 153 -14.45 13.38 -12.89
N ARG A 154 -14.61 14.59 -13.43
CA ARG A 154 -13.49 15.54 -13.60
C ARG A 154 -12.91 15.99 -12.27
N LYS A 155 -13.71 15.92 -11.19
CA LYS A 155 -13.34 16.33 -9.83
C LYS A 155 -12.58 15.24 -9.07
N ASP A 156 -12.47 14.03 -9.63
CA ASP A 156 -11.71 12.95 -9.01
C ASP A 156 -10.24 13.35 -8.86
N THR A 157 -9.71 13.16 -7.65
CA THR A 157 -8.31 13.48 -7.33
C THR A 157 -7.36 12.64 -8.18
N ARG A 158 -7.71 11.37 -8.39
CA ARG A 158 -6.99 10.45 -9.26
C ARG A 158 -7.83 10.16 -10.50
N GLN A 159 -7.26 10.46 -11.67
CA GLN A 159 -7.83 10.16 -12.98
C GLN A 159 -6.82 9.37 -13.79
N SER A 160 -7.30 8.60 -14.77
CA SER A 160 -6.41 7.76 -15.56
C SER A 160 -7.02 7.32 -16.87
N PHE A 161 -6.16 7.02 -17.85
CA PHE A 161 -6.55 6.43 -19.12
C PHE A 161 -5.62 5.26 -19.49
N PHE A 162 -6.16 4.33 -20.28
CA PHE A 162 -5.45 3.16 -20.79
C PHE A 162 -4.34 3.54 -21.77
N LEU A 163 -3.19 2.88 -21.67
CA LEU A 163 -2.05 3.05 -22.57
C LEU A 163 -1.67 1.69 -23.17
N ARG A 164 -1.93 1.51 -24.46
CA ARG A 164 -1.50 0.31 -25.18
C ARG A 164 0.01 0.27 -25.37
N ASN A 165 0.62 -0.91 -25.29
CA ASN A 165 2.06 -1.11 -25.38
C ASN A 165 2.68 -0.58 -26.68
N ASP A 166 1.99 -0.73 -27.81
CA ASP A 166 2.43 -0.29 -29.13
C ASP A 166 2.50 1.24 -29.30
N LYS A 167 2.03 2.01 -28.32
CA LYS A 167 2.12 3.47 -28.33
C LYS A 167 3.45 4.00 -27.82
N TRP A 168 4.28 3.15 -27.22
CA TRP A 168 5.64 3.51 -26.89
C TRP A 168 6.50 3.69 -28.14
N SER A 169 7.36 4.70 -28.11
CA SER A 169 8.38 4.91 -29.13
C SER A 169 9.45 3.80 -29.08
N LYS A 170 9.98 3.43 -30.24
CA LYS A 170 11.04 2.40 -30.37
C LYS A 170 12.31 2.79 -29.61
N ASP A 171 12.64 4.08 -29.60
CA ASP A 171 13.75 4.67 -28.86
C ASP A 171 13.42 4.97 -27.38
N ARG A 172 12.23 4.55 -26.92
CA ARG A 172 11.80 4.60 -25.52
C ARG A 172 11.81 6.01 -24.92
N ARG A 173 11.69 7.06 -25.75
CA ARG A 173 11.61 8.47 -25.33
C ARG A 173 10.24 8.92 -24.82
N GLY A 174 9.23 8.05 -24.87
CA GLY A 174 7.86 8.38 -24.48
C GLY A 174 6.82 7.56 -25.24
N PHE A 175 5.54 7.84 -24.99
CA PHE A 175 4.43 7.27 -25.75
C PHE A 175 3.75 8.35 -26.60
N SER A 176 3.16 7.96 -27.73
CA SER A 176 2.50 8.87 -28.68
C SER A 176 3.36 10.11 -28.97
N VAL A 177 4.63 9.86 -29.35
CA VAL A 177 5.67 10.90 -29.49
C VAL A 177 5.36 11.88 -30.61
N ARG A 178 4.54 11.49 -31.61
CA ARG A 178 4.07 12.41 -32.66
C ARG A 178 3.22 13.55 -32.07
N GLU A 179 2.38 13.23 -31.09
CA GLU A 179 1.45 14.17 -30.46
C GLU A 179 2.04 14.84 -29.21
N LEU A 180 2.86 14.12 -28.44
CA LEU A 180 3.40 14.59 -27.15
C LEU A 180 4.85 15.04 -27.21
N GLY A 181 5.61 14.66 -28.24
CA GLY A 181 7.07 14.77 -28.23
C GLY A 181 7.72 13.83 -27.21
N ALA A 182 9.01 14.07 -26.92
CA ALA A 182 9.74 13.29 -25.93
C ALA A 182 9.26 13.60 -24.50
N LEU A 183 9.02 12.56 -23.71
CA LEU A 183 8.56 12.66 -22.33
C LEU A 183 9.74 12.47 -21.37
N ARG A 184 9.82 13.32 -20.35
CA ARG A 184 10.81 13.16 -19.27
C ARG A 184 10.24 12.24 -18.19
N LEU A 185 10.92 11.13 -17.96
CA LEU A 185 10.62 10.16 -16.90
C LEU A 185 11.64 10.26 -15.76
N THR A 186 11.24 9.95 -14.53
CA THR A 186 12.16 9.94 -13.39
C THR A 186 12.98 8.66 -13.27
N GLU A 187 12.56 7.60 -13.96
CA GLU A 187 13.20 6.29 -13.95
C GLU A 187 13.20 5.70 -15.36
N SER A 188 14.10 4.74 -15.61
CA SER A 188 14.11 3.95 -16.83
C SER A 188 12.85 3.10 -16.96
N LEU A 189 12.41 2.87 -18.19
CA LEU A 189 11.30 1.99 -18.51
C LEU A 189 11.70 0.51 -18.30
N PRO A 190 10.76 -0.40 -17.96
CA PRO A 190 11.01 -1.85 -17.95
C PRO A 190 11.29 -2.39 -19.36
N ASP A 191 12.14 -3.40 -19.47
CA ASP A 191 12.60 -3.93 -20.76
C ASP A 191 11.45 -4.45 -21.63
N SER A 192 10.53 -5.20 -21.02
CA SER A 192 9.29 -5.60 -21.66
C SER A 192 8.16 -4.63 -21.32
N LEU A 193 7.64 -3.94 -22.33
CA LEU A 193 6.50 -3.03 -22.19
C LEU A 193 5.20 -3.76 -22.49
N ARG A 194 4.39 -3.94 -21.45
CA ARG A 194 2.99 -4.38 -21.57
C ARG A 194 2.04 -3.19 -21.55
N ASP A 195 0.78 -3.47 -21.82
CA ASP A 195 -0.29 -2.49 -21.68
C ASP A 195 -0.29 -1.91 -20.27
N GLY A 196 -0.40 -0.60 -20.18
CA GLY A 196 -0.28 0.15 -18.95
C GLY A 196 -1.36 1.20 -18.80
N ARG A 197 -1.10 2.15 -17.89
CA ARG A 197 -2.05 3.20 -17.57
C ARG A 197 -1.34 4.51 -17.29
N VAL A 198 -1.82 5.58 -17.91
CA VAL A 198 -1.40 6.94 -17.56
C VAL A 198 -2.29 7.43 -16.43
N ILE A 199 -1.68 7.91 -15.34
CA ILE A 199 -2.37 8.31 -14.11
C ILE A 199 -2.02 9.76 -13.81
N LYS A 200 -3.06 10.56 -13.58
CA LYS A 200 -2.96 11.88 -12.98
C LYS A 200 -3.44 11.79 -11.53
N ASP A 201 -2.58 12.14 -10.59
CA ASP A 201 -2.87 12.15 -9.16
C ASP A 201 -2.64 13.56 -8.59
N GLY A 202 -3.72 14.31 -8.46
CA GLY A 202 -3.70 15.74 -8.19
C GLY A 202 -2.98 16.51 -9.30
N ILE A 203 -1.75 16.95 -9.01
CA ILE A 203 -0.90 17.71 -9.95
C ILE A 203 0.25 16.86 -10.54
N TYR A 204 0.34 15.58 -10.18
CA TYR A 204 1.44 14.71 -10.59
C TYR A 204 0.98 13.70 -11.66
N TRP A 205 1.88 13.40 -12.58
CA TRP A 205 1.66 12.47 -13.67
C TRP A 205 2.53 11.23 -13.51
N TYR A 206 1.96 10.07 -13.80
CA TYR A 206 2.64 8.78 -13.72
C TYR A 206 2.24 7.87 -14.87
N VAL A 207 3.12 6.94 -15.21
CA VAL A 207 2.76 5.75 -15.98
C VAL A 207 2.86 4.55 -15.04
N ALA A 208 1.80 3.76 -14.96
CA ALA A 208 1.78 2.47 -14.31
C ALA A 208 1.95 1.37 -15.37
N LEU A 209 3.06 0.62 -15.26
CA LEU A 209 3.43 -0.44 -16.19
C LEU A 209 3.50 -1.79 -15.45
N PRO A 210 2.80 -2.83 -15.93
CA PRO A 210 2.99 -4.18 -15.43
C PRO A 210 4.39 -4.68 -15.76
N GLU A 211 5.01 -5.34 -14.80
CA GLU A 211 6.32 -5.96 -14.91
C GLU A 211 6.24 -7.35 -14.30
N THR A 212 6.75 -8.34 -15.02
CA THR A 212 6.88 -9.70 -14.51
C THR A 212 8.21 -9.82 -13.78
N LYS A 213 8.17 -10.34 -12.55
CA LYS A 213 9.35 -10.55 -11.74
C LYS A 213 9.34 -11.97 -11.20
N LYS A 214 10.49 -12.65 -11.30
CA LYS A 214 10.74 -13.90 -10.59
C LYS A 214 10.87 -13.63 -9.09
N ARG A 215 10.58 -14.65 -8.28
CA ARG A 215 10.74 -14.54 -6.83
C ARG A 215 12.22 -14.53 -6.46
N ASP A 216 12.57 -13.70 -5.49
CA ASP A 216 13.92 -13.64 -4.93
C ASP A 216 13.95 -14.58 -3.72
N LEU A 217 14.02 -15.88 -3.96
CA LEU A 217 14.02 -16.87 -2.88
C LEU A 217 15.33 -16.75 -2.09
N ALA A 218 15.23 -16.25 -0.86
CA ALA A 218 16.32 -16.31 0.09
C ALA A 218 16.19 -17.59 0.93
N GLU A 219 17.32 -18.21 1.26
CA GLU A 219 17.35 -19.36 2.17
C GLU A 219 16.70 -19.00 3.50
N ASN A 220 15.78 -19.84 3.96
CA ASN A 220 15.03 -19.63 5.20
C ASN A 220 15.83 -20.21 6.36
N GLN A 221 16.41 -19.34 7.19
CA GLN A 221 17.18 -19.73 8.38
C GLN A 221 16.30 -19.83 9.64
N GLY A 222 14.97 -19.71 9.51
CA GLY A 222 14.03 -19.80 10.61
C GLY A 222 14.05 -18.61 11.57
N ARG A 223 14.63 -17.46 11.18
CA ARG A 223 14.73 -16.29 12.07
C ARG A 223 13.35 -15.68 12.30
N LEU A 224 12.85 -15.77 13.52
CA LEU A 224 11.50 -15.36 13.90
C LEU A 224 11.49 -13.95 14.50
N CYS A 225 10.52 -13.11 14.12
CA CYS A 225 10.22 -11.86 14.82
C CYS A 225 8.73 -11.62 15.01
N ALA A 226 8.38 -11.01 16.14
CA ALA A 226 7.05 -10.46 16.39
C ALA A 226 7.03 -8.94 16.28
N LEU A 227 5.92 -8.42 15.76
CA LEU A 227 5.70 -7.00 15.52
C LEU A 227 4.58 -6.47 16.40
N ASP A 228 4.82 -5.36 17.10
CA ASP A 228 3.78 -4.60 17.82
C ASP A 228 3.56 -3.21 17.18
N PRO A 229 2.47 -3.02 16.41
CA PRO A 229 2.19 -1.78 15.69
C PRO A 229 1.70 -0.66 16.63
N GLY A 230 2.34 0.50 16.56
CA GLY A 230 2.06 1.61 17.47
C GLY A 230 1.80 2.95 16.76
N VAL A 231 1.30 3.93 17.53
CA VAL A 231 1.05 5.30 17.04
C VAL A 231 2.20 6.26 17.37
N ARG A 232 2.98 6.00 18.42
CA ARG A 232 4.14 6.82 18.82
C ARG A 232 5.44 6.30 18.21
N THR A 233 5.60 4.99 18.29
CA THR A 233 6.56 4.19 17.55
C THR A 233 5.79 3.50 16.45
N PHE A 234 6.21 3.62 15.20
CA PHE A 234 5.47 3.02 14.09
C PHE A 234 5.40 1.49 14.25
N GLN A 235 6.54 0.86 14.54
CA GLN A 235 6.62 -0.58 14.74
C GLN A 235 7.67 -0.90 15.80
N THR A 236 7.29 -1.65 16.83
CA THR A 236 8.25 -2.30 17.73
C THR A 236 8.41 -3.75 17.28
N PHE A 237 9.63 -4.27 17.30
CA PHE A 237 9.90 -5.66 16.97
C PHE A 237 10.62 -6.36 18.12
N PHE A 238 10.33 -7.65 18.25
CA PHE A 238 10.98 -8.54 19.21
C PHE A 238 11.37 -9.84 18.52
N SER A 239 12.57 -10.33 18.80
CA SER A 239 13.11 -11.61 18.35
C SER A 239 13.90 -12.25 19.51
N ASP A 240 14.46 -13.42 19.25
CA ASP A 240 15.31 -14.17 20.19
C ASP A 240 16.49 -13.36 20.75
N TYR A 241 17.26 -12.71 19.88
CA TYR A 241 18.49 -12.00 20.25
C TYR A 241 18.37 -10.48 20.17
N HIS A 242 17.34 -9.98 19.51
CA HIS A 242 17.20 -8.55 19.24
C HIS A 242 15.79 -8.04 19.56
N CYS A 243 15.72 -6.82 20.07
CA CYS A 243 14.48 -6.06 20.15
C CYS A 243 14.73 -4.62 19.71
N GLY A 244 13.70 -3.91 19.29
CA GLY A 244 13.92 -2.55 18.82
C GLY A 244 12.69 -1.82 18.33
N HIS A 245 12.90 -0.54 18.04
CA HIS A 245 11.88 0.41 17.63
C HIS A 245 12.18 0.93 16.22
N LEU A 246 11.16 0.96 15.37
CA LEU A 246 11.20 1.51 14.02
C LEU A 246 10.29 2.73 13.96
N GLY A 247 10.88 3.90 13.68
CA GLY A 247 10.17 5.18 13.58
C GLY A 247 9.69 5.71 14.93
N GLU A 248 10.55 5.69 15.94
CA GLU A 248 10.22 6.17 17.27
C GLU A 248 10.22 7.70 17.33
N GLN A 249 9.10 8.30 17.75
CA GLN A 249 8.90 9.76 17.87
C GLN A 249 8.95 10.55 16.55
N ASP A 250 9.35 9.94 15.43
CA ASP A 250 9.38 10.58 14.11
C ASP A 250 8.00 10.92 13.57
N VAL A 251 6.95 10.27 14.09
CA VAL A 251 5.53 10.57 13.80
C VAL A 251 5.18 12.04 14.11
N GLN A 252 5.94 12.72 14.98
CA GLN A 252 5.76 14.15 15.24
C GLN A 252 6.02 15.01 14.00
N ARG A 253 6.98 14.63 13.14
CA ARG A 253 7.23 15.32 11.87
C ARG A 253 6.00 15.25 10.97
N ILE A 254 5.44 14.06 10.80
CA ILE A 254 4.20 13.84 10.03
C ILE A 254 3.06 14.66 10.64
N THR A 255 2.95 14.66 11.97
CA THR A 255 1.91 15.40 12.70
C THR A 255 2.00 16.91 12.45
N ARG A 256 3.20 17.50 12.44
CA ARG A 256 3.41 18.92 12.10
C ARG A 256 2.94 19.25 10.68
N LEU A 257 3.27 18.39 9.72
CA LEU A 257 2.81 18.55 8.33
C LEU A 257 1.29 18.42 8.21
N ALA A 258 0.66 17.55 9.01
CA ALA A 258 -0.78 17.40 9.05
C ALA A 258 -1.47 18.67 9.60
N PHE A 259 -0.89 19.33 10.61
CA PHE A 259 -1.41 20.62 11.09
C PHE A 259 -1.27 21.74 10.06
N ALA A 260 -0.13 21.83 9.36
CA ALA A 260 0.04 22.76 8.26
C ALA A 260 -0.99 22.52 7.14
N LEU A 261 -1.37 21.27 6.90
CA LEU A 261 -2.43 20.93 5.94
C LEU A 261 -3.81 21.43 6.40
N ASP A 262 -4.12 21.36 7.69
CA ASP A 262 -5.38 21.89 8.23
C ASP A 262 -5.44 23.40 8.11
N GLU A 263 -4.33 24.09 8.40
CA GLU A 263 -4.24 25.55 8.24
C GLU A 263 -4.49 25.95 6.78
N LEU A 264 -3.84 25.28 5.83
CA LEU A 264 -4.07 25.51 4.41
C LEU A 264 -5.52 25.21 4.00
N THR A 265 -6.14 24.19 4.59
CA THR A 265 -7.54 23.84 4.34
C THR A 265 -8.46 24.97 4.83
N SER A 266 -8.26 25.45 6.06
CA SER A 266 -9.04 26.55 6.62
C SER A 266 -8.87 27.84 5.81
N ARG A 267 -7.64 28.17 5.40
CA ARG A 267 -7.36 29.33 4.54
C ARG A 267 -8.03 29.21 3.16
N ARG A 268 -8.08 28.00 2.60
CA ARG A 268 -8.78 27.75 1.32
C ARG A 268 -10.28 27.98 1.48
N ASP A 269 -10.87 27.48 2.56
CA ASP A 269 -12.32 27.56 2.80
C ASP A 269 -12.79 29.00 3.04
N LYS A 270 -11.93 29.83 3.63
CA LYS A 270 -12.17 31.27 3.82
C LYS A 270 -11.82 32.12 2.59
N ALA A 271 -11.13 31.57 1.59
CA ALA A 271 -10.70 32.33 0.42
C ALA A 271 -11.88 32.58 -0.51
N ILE A 272 -12.16 33.85 -0.81
CA ILE A 272 -13.22 34.25 -1.76
C ILE A 272 -12.72 34.12 -3.21
N ASN A 273 -11.45 34.41 -3.45
CA ASN A 273 -10.86 34.44 -4.80
C ASN A 273 -10.55 33.03 -5.33
N LYS A 274 -11.13 32.65 -6.48
CA LYS A 274 -10.88 31.36 -7.17
C LYS A 274 -9.40 31.12 -7.48
N ARG A 275 -8.63 32.15 -7.83
CA ARG A 275 -7.18 32.04 -8.08
C ARG A 275 -6.44 31.65 -6.80
N GLN A 276 -6.79 32.27 -5.68
CA GLN A 276 -6.24 31.95 -4.37
C GLN A 276 -6.62 30.54 -3.91
N GLN A 277 -7.89 30.15 -4.05
CA GLN A 277 -8.37 28.79 -3.77
C GLN A 277 -7.59 27.73 -4.58
N SER A 278 -7.35 28.00 -5.87
CA SER A 278 -6.56 27.11 -6.74
C SER A 278 -5.10 27.00 -6.29
N ALA A 279 -4.47 28.13 -5.94
CA ALA A 279 -3.10 28.14 -5.43
C ALA A 279 -2.98 27.35 -4.11
N LEU A 280 -3.91 27.55 -3.17
CA LEU A 280 -3.97 26.81 -1.90
C LEU A 280 -4.22 25.32 -2.13
N THR A 281 -5.12 24.97 -3.04
CA THR A 281 -5.38 23.56 -3.40
C THR A 281 -4.13 22.87 -3.97
N LYS A 282 -3.32 23.58 -4.77
CA LYS A 282 -2.03 23.07 -5.25
C LYS A 282 -1.03 22.90 -4.10
N ALA A 283 -0.94 23.86 -3.19
CA ALA A 283 -0.07 23.76 -2.00
C ALA A 283 -0.47 22.56 -1.11
N MET A 284 -1.77 22.39 -0.85
CA MET A 284 -2.32 21.23 -0.12
C MET A 284 -1.98 19.91 -0.82
N THR A 285 -2.06 19.86 -2.16
CA THR A 285 -1.72 18.66 -2.94
C THR A 285 -0.23 18.31 -2.80
N ARG A 286 0.65 19.31 -2.83
CA ARG A 286 2.10 19.12 -2.61
C ARG A 286 2.36 18.57 -1.21
N LEU A 287 1.72 19.15 -0.19
CA LEU A 287 1.90 18.74 1.20
C LEU A 287 1.36 17.32 1.46
N ARG A 288 0.19 16.96 0.91
CA ARG A 288 -0.33 15.58 0.97
C ARG A 288 0.62 14.58 0.30
N ASN A 289 1.20 14.94 -0.84
CA ASN A 289 2.17 14.09 -1.51
C ASN A 289 3.45 13.92 -0.69
N LEU A 290 3.97 14.99 -0.08
CA LEU A 290 5.11 14.91 0.84
C LEU A 290 4.82 13.97 2.02
N ILE A 291 3.67 14.12 2.67
CA ILE A 291 3.25 13.22 3.76
C ILE A 291 3.19 11.78 3.26
N SER A 292 2.58 11.53 2.11
CA SER A 292 2.50 10.18 1.54
C SER A 292 3.88 9.60 1.24
N ASN A 293 4.79 10.37 0.65
CA ASN A 293 6.14 9.90 0.33
C ASN A 293 6.93 9.55 1.60
N LEU A 294 6.82 10.35 2.67
CA LEU A 294 7.45 10.06 3.95
C LEU A 294 6.92 8.74 4.55
N ILE A 295 5.60 8.53 4.52
CA ILE A 295 4.97 7.29 4.98
C ILE A 295 5.38 6.11 4.09
N ASP A 296 5.43 6.30 2.77
CA ASP A 296 5.82 5.26 1.83
C ASP A 296 7.28 4.85 2.04
N GLU A 297 8.19 5.80 2.26
CA GLU A 297 9.58 5.51 2.61
C GLU A 297 9.68 4.74 3.94
N LEU A 298 8.96 5.19 4.98
CA LEU A 298 8.89 4.51 6.27
C LEU A 298 8.46 3.05 6.11
N HIS A 299 7.38 2.82 5.35
CA HIS A 299 6.87 1.47 5.09
C HIS A 299 7.89 0.62 4.33
N TRP A 300 8.37 1.09 3.17
CA TRP A 300 9.24 0.28 2.33
C TRP A 300 10.57 -0.05 2.98
N LYS A 301 11.16 0.90 3.72
CA LYS A 301 12.40 0.66 4.47
C LYS A 301 12.18 -0.26 5.66
N THR A 302 11.05 -0.13 6.37
CA THR A 302 10.69 -1.07 7.44
C THR A 302 10.47 -2.49 6.90
N VAL A 303 9.71 -2.63 5.80
CA VAL A 303 9.50 -3.93 5.14
C VAL A 303 10.83 -4.53 4.71
N ARG A 304 11.72 -3.74 4.11
CA ARG A 304 13.06 -4.19 3.72
C ARG A 304 13.87 -4.63 4.93
N PHE A 305 13.93 -3.83 6.00
CA PHE A 305 14.60 -4.19 7.24
C PHE A 305 14.12 -5.54 7.78
N LEU A 306 12.80 -5.73 7.85
CA LEU A 306 12.21 -6.97 8.38
C LEU A 306 12.54 -8.18 7.50
N THR A 307 12.36 -8.06 6.19
CA THR A 307 12.58 -9.17 5.25
C THR A 307 14.06 -9.44 4.93
N ASP A 308 14.97 -8.51 5.24
CA ASP A 308 16.42 -8.73 5.17
C ASP A 308 16.95 -9.47 6.41
N ASN A 309 16.32 -9.28 7.59
CA ASN A 309 16.82 -9.81 8.86
C ASN A 309 16.04 -11.03 9.40
N PHE A 310 14.80 -11.25 8.98
CA PHE A 310 13.92 -12.30 9.48
C PHE A 310 13.29 -13.12 8.36
N ASP A 311 12.95 -14.37 8.70
CA ASP A 311 12.37 -15.35 7.78
C ASP A 311 10.90 -15.64 8.08
N VAL A 312 10.52 -15.58 9.36
CA VAL A 312 9.13 -15.70 9.82
C VAL A 312 8.75 -14.44 10.60
N ILE A 313 7.70 -13.77 10.17
CA ILE A 313 7.25 -12.49 10.74
C ILE A 313 5.84 -12.66 11.29
N LEU A 314 5.66 -12.43 12.58
CA LEU A 314 4.38 -12.46 13.27
C LEU A 314 3.82 -11.03 13.30
N LEU A 315 2.71 -10.80 12.60
CA LEU A 315 2.05 -9.50 12.52
C LEU A 315 0.64 -9.61 13.12
N PRO A 316 0.34 -8.93 14.24
CA PRO A 316 -0.98 -8.96 14.83
C PRO A 316 -2.05 -8.42 13.89
N THR A 317 -3.26 -8.94 14.01
CA THR A 317 -4.44 -8.42 13.33
C THR A 317 -4.78 -7.04 13.88
N PHE A 318 -4.31 -6.00 13.21
CA PHE A 318 -4.53 -4.62 13.62
C PHE A 318 -5.95 -4.17 13.24
N GLU A 319 -6.91 -4.34 14.15
CA GLU A 319 -8.33 -3.94 13.97
C GLU A 319 -8.51 -2.41 14.02
N THR A 320 -7.95 -1.71 13.03
CA THR A 320 -8.06 -0.25 12.90
C THR A 320 -9.49 0.27 12.92
N SER A 321 -10.45 -0.49 12.36
CA SER A 321 -11.86 -0.13 12.35
C SER A 321 -12.42 0.05 13.77
N ASN A 322 -12.23 -0.94 14.65
CA ASN A 322 -12.73 -0.91 16.02
C ASN A 322 -12.06 0.19 16.86
N MET A 323 -10.79 0.49 16.58
CA MET A 323 -10.04 1.55 17.27
C MET A 323 -10.41 2.97 16.81
N VAL A 324 -10.94 3.12 15.58
CA VAL A 324 -11.28 4.42 14.97
C VAL A 324 -12.74 4.81 15.23
N ILE A 325 -13.67 3.85 15.36
CA ILE A 325 -15.10 4.11 15.55
C ILE A 325 -15.35 4.89 16.85
N LYS A 326 -15.93 6.10 16.73
CA LYS A 326 -16.12 7.03 17.85
C LYS A 326 -16.96 6.44 18.99
N ALA A 327 -17.94 5.60 18.67
CA ALA A 327 -18.82 4.96 19.65
C ALA A 327 -18.10 3.88 20.49
N CYS A 328 -17.07 3.24 19.96
CA CYS A 328 -16.42 2.08 20.59
C CYS A 328 -14.98 2.37 21.07
N ARG A 329 -14.39 3.53 20.70
CA ARG A 329 -12.98 3.81 20.96
C ARG A 329 -12.70 4.37 22.36
N LYS A 330 -11.64 3.85 22.99
CA LYS A 330 -11.05 4.37 24.25
C LYS A 330 -9.91 5.38 24.04
N ILE A 331 -9.52 5.64 22.78
CA ILE A 331 -8.36 6.46 22.41
C ILE A 331 -8.76 7.88 21.96
N LYS A 332 -7.93 8.89 22.25
CA LYS A 332 -8.17 10.31 21.92
C LYS A 332 -8.11 10.57 20.40
N SER A 333 -8.82 11.61 19.93
CA SER A 333 -8.91 11.97 18.49
C SER A 333 -7.56 12.20 17.81
N LYS A 334 -6.59 12.80 18.51
CA LYS A 334 -5.23 12.99 18.02
C LYS A 334 -4.51 11.66 17.73
N THR A 335 -4.70 10.66 18.59
CA THR A 335 -4.14 9.31 18.42
C THR A 335 -4.77 8.58 17.24
N VAL A 336 -6.10 8.66 17.11
CA VAL A 336 -6.82 8.11 15.94
C VAL A 336 -6.31 8.73 14.64
N ARG A 337 -6.13 10.05 14.62
CA ARG A 337 -5.57 10.73 13.46
C ARG A 337 -4.15 10.26 13.14
N GLY A 338 -3.29 10.10 14.14
CA GLY A 338 -1.94 9.55 13.96
C GLY A 338 -1.99 8.15 13.34
N MET A 339 -2.81 7.26 13.88
CA MET A 339 -3.02 5.89 13.39
C MET A 339 -3.48 5.85 11.92
N LEU A 340 -4.50 6.64 11.58
CA LEU A 340 -4.99 6.76 10.20
C LEU A 340 -3.94 7.33 9.25
N THR A 341 -3.10 8.24 9.75
CA THR A 341 -2.03 8.83 8.96
C THR A 341 -0.91 7.83 8.67
N LEU A 342 -0.60 6.92 9.59
CA LEU A 342 0.47 5.91 9.42
C LEU A 342 0.08 4.73 8.52
N LYS A 343 -1.21 4.60 8.15
CA LYS A 343 -1.70 3.60 7.17
C LYS A 343 -1.22 2.16 7.45
N HIS A 344 -1.33 1.69 8.70
CA HIS A 344 -0.87 0.35 9.11
C HIS A 344 -1.46 -0.79 8.26
N TYR A 345 -2.71 -0.67 7.80
CA TYR A 345 -3.30 -1.63 6.87
C TYR A 345 -2.53 -1.69 5.53
N THR A 346 -2.17 -0.54 4.96
CA THR A 346 -1.35 -0.48 3.74
C THR A 346 0.04 -1.04 3.97
N PHE A 347 0.66 -0.77 5.13
CA PHE A 347 1.93 -1.40 5.52
C PHE A 347 1.82 -2.92 5.56
N SER A 348 0.78 -3.42 6.21
CA SER A 348 0.48 -4.85 6.33
C SER A 348 0.37 -5.54 4.96
N GLN A 349 -0.34 -4.93 4.01
CA GLN A 349 -0.43 -5.44 2.62
C GLN A 349 0.93 -5.41 1.90
N ARG A 350 1.73 -4.36 2.10
CA ARG A 350 3.08 -4.23 1.51
C ARG A 350 4.03 -5.29 2.06
N LEU A 351 3.98 -5.55 3.36
CA LEU A 351 4.78 -6.56 4.02
C LEU A 351 4.42 -7.95 3.48
N GLU A 352 3.13 -8.27 3.42
CA GLU A 352 2.63 -9.55 2.88
C GLU A 352 3.10 -9.79 1.44
N GLN A 353 2.96 -8.79 0.57
CA GLN A 353 3.45 -8.85 -0.80
C GLN A 353 4.96 -9.10 -0.86
N LYS A 354 5.76 -8.42 -0.01
CA LYS A 354 7.21 -8.56 -0.01
C LYS A 354 7.70 -9.84 0.64
N CYS A 355 6.97 -10.37 1.62
CA CYS A 355 7.23 -11.70 2.15
C CYS A 355 7.05 -12.75 1.05
N PHE A 356 5.93 -12.69 0.33
CA PHE A 356 5.68 -13.57 -0.81
C PHE A 356 6.75 -13.44 -1.92
N GLU A 357 7.16 -12.22 -2.27
CA GLU A 357 8.22 -11.96 -3.26
C GLU A 357 9.57 -12.57 -2.86
N ARG A 358 9.87 -12.61 -1.56
CA ARG A 358 11.17 -13.00 -1.00
C ARG A 358 11.18 -14.41 -0.38
N GLY A 359 10.09 -15.16 -0.51
CA GLY A 359 9.94 -16.48 0.12
C GLY A 359 9.92 -16.44 1.65
N LYS A 360 9.49 -15.33 2.26
CA LYS A 360 9.35 -15.17 3.72
C LYS A 360 7.93 -15.53 4.15
N VAL A 361 7.78 -15.97 5.40
CA VAL A 361 6.48 -16.34 5.97
C VAL A 361 5.94 -15.18 6.80
N LEU A 362 4.72 -14.72 6.51
CA LEU A 362 3.99 -13.77 7.32
C LEU A 362 2.83 -14.48 8.01
N VAL A 363 2.82 -14.51 9.35
CA VAL A 363 1.76 -15.13 10.16
C VAL A 363 0.92 -14.05 10.83
N ARG A 364 -0.39 -14.12 10.63
CA ARG A 364 -1.35 -13.26 11.34
C ARG A 364 -1.59 -13.82 12.74
N VAL A 365 -1.39 -13.00 13.77
CA VAL A 365 -1.53 -13.43 15.17
C VAL A 365 -2.59 -12.59 15.90
N CYS A 366 -3.18 -13.16 16.96
CA CYS A 366 -4.13 -12.43 17.80
C CYS A 366 -3.40 -11.53 18.82
N GLU A 367 -3.92 -10.33 19.08
CA GLU A 367 -3.32 -9.32 19.98
C GLU A 367 -3.72 -9.46 21.45
N ALA A 368 -4.50 -10.49 21.82
CA ALA A 368 -5.21 -10.52 23.10
C ALA A 368 -4.31 -10.33 24.34
N TYR A 369 -4.64 -9.33 25.18
CA TYR A 369 -4.07 -9.04 26.51
C TYR A 369 -2.56 -8.76 26.63
N THR A 370 -1.85 -8.48 25.53
CA THR A 370 -0.38 -8.30 25.55
C THR A 370 0.10 -6.98 26.17
N SER A 371 -0.65 -5.88 25.99
CA SER A 371 -0.15 -4.55 26.41
C SER A 371 -0.27 -4.23 27.91
N LYS A 372 -1.00 -5.04 28.69
CA LYS A 372 -1.19 -4.86 30.14
C LYS A 372 -0.57 -5.96 30.99
N THR A 373 -0.11 -7.04 30.37
CA THR A 373 0.41 -8.21 31.05
C THR A 373 1.92 -8.16 31.02
N ALA A 374 2.56 -8.29 32.18
CA ALA A 374 4.01 -8.42 32.25
C ALA A 374 4.41 -9.76 31.61
N SER A 375 5.11 -9.70 30.49
CA SER A 375 5.42 -10.87 29.67
C SER A 375 6.34 -11.89 30.35
N TRP A 376 6.94 -11.57 31.51
CA TRP A 376 7.86 -12.44 32.24
C TRP A 376 7.24 -13.06 33.50
N THR A 377 6.29 -12.40 34.14
CA THR A 377 5.60 -12.90 35.34
C THR A 377 4.17 -13.35 35.08
N GLY A 378 3.55 -12.92 33.98
CA GLY A 378 2.12 -13.11 33.72
C GLY A 378 1.21 -12.17 34.51
N GLU A 379 1.76 -11.25 35.30
CA GLU A 379 0.97 -10.32 36.13
C GLU A 379 0.21 -9.31 35.26
N VAL A 380 -1.11 -9.16 35.47
CA VAL A 380 -1.94 -8.18 34.77
C VAL A 380 -1.94 -6.84 35.51
N ILE A 381 -1.30 -5.84 34.92
CA ILE A 381 -1.24 -4.48 35.46
C ILE A 381 -2.52 -3.72 35.12
N ARG A 382 -3.46 -3.68 36.07
CA ARG A 382 -4.79 -3.07 35.89
C ARG A 382 -4.74 -1.56 35.63
N ASN A 383 -3.80 -0.83 36.24
CA ASN A 383 -3.73 0.64 36.23
C ASN A 383 -2.60 1.21 35.35
N LEU A 384 -2.35 0.60 34.18
CA LEU A 384 -1.23 0.99 33.33
C LEU A 384 -1.43 2.37 32.65
N GLY A 385 -2.66 2.71 32.26
CA GLY A 385 -2.98 3.98 31.61
C GLY A 385 -2.08 4.32 30.41
N GLY A 386 -1.55 5.55 30.39
CA GLY A 386 -0.63 6.06 29.37
C GLY A 386 0.86 5.88 29.68
N ARG A 387 1.23 5.08 30.70
CA ARG A 387 2.62 4.84 31.09
C ARG A 387 3.42 4.20 29.94
N LYS A 388 4.71 4.55 29.87
CA LYS A 388 5.67 4.03 28.88
C LYS A 388 6.38 2.77 29.34
N THR A 389 6.34 2.47 30.63
CA THR A 389 7.03 1.30 31.21
C THR A 389 6.07 0.45 32.04
N ILE A 390 6.36 -0.85 32.08
CA ILE A 390 5.71 -1.85 32.91
C ILE A 390 6.69 -2.22 34.02
N LYS A 391 6.20 -2.24 35.26
CA LYS A 391 6.96 -2.68 36.44
C LYS A 391 6.27 -3.90 37.05
N SER A 392 7.00 -5.01 37.20
CA SER A 392 6.53 -6.24 37.84
C SER A 392 7.72 -7.08 38.29
N GLY A 393 7.64 -7.70 39.46
CA GLY A 393 8.68 -8.59 40.00
C GLY A 393 10.08 -7.94 40.11
N GLY A 394 10.15 -6.64 40.41
CA GLY A 394 11.41 -5.90 40.54
C GLY A 394 12.03 -5.41 39.22
N PHE A 395 11.49 -5.80 38.07
CA PHE A 395 11.98 -5.38 36.75
C PHE A 395 11.14 -4.23 36.17
N VAL A 396 11.80 -3.41 35.33
CA VAL A 396 11.17 -2.34 34.59
C VAL A 396 11.50 -2.51 33.11
N VAL A 397 10.47 -2.65 32.27
CA VAL A 397 10.61 -2.85 30.83
C VAL A 397 9.79 -1.82 30.07
N ASP A 398 10.25 -1.42 28.88
CA ASP A 398 9.47 -0.59 27.98
C ASP A 398 8.16 -1.30 27.58
N ARG A 399 7.07 -0.55 27.53
CA ARG A 399 5.74 -1.11 27.29
C ARG A 399 5.61 -1.69 25.89
N ASP A 400 6.15 -1.01 24.89
CA ASP A 400 6.02 -1.43 23.49
C ASP A 400 6.91 -2.67 23.26
N GLU A 401 8.08 -2.74 23.91
CA GLU A 401 8.94 -3.95 23.92
C GLU A 401 8.23 -5.13 24.60
N ASN A 402 7.57 -4.89 25.75
CA ASN A 402 6.77 -5.92 26.42
C ASN A 402 5.60 -6.40 25.55
N GLY A 403 4.93 -5.49 24.83
CA GLY A 403 3.86 -5.81 23.88
C GLY A 403 4.34 -6.75 22.79
N ALA A 404 5.44 -6.39 22.10
CA ALA A 404 6.05 -7.21 21.06
C ALA A 404 6.49 -8.60 21.59
N ARG A 405 7.11 -8.65 22.78
CA ARG A 405 7.46 -9.92 23.44
C ARG A 405 6.23 -10.76 23.81
N GLY A 406 5.17 -10.13 24.28
CA GLY A 406 3.91 -10.81 24.59
C GLY A 406 3.29 -11.47 23.35
N ILE A 407 3.29 -10.75 22.22
CA ILE A 407 2.84 -11.29 20.92
C ILE A 407 3.70 -12.50 20.53
N PHE A 408 5.03 -12.38 20.66
CA PHE A 408 5.96 -13.48 20.37
C PHE A 408 5.65 -14.73 21.19
N LEU A 409 5.55 -14.60 22.52
CA LEU A 409 5.26 -15.71 23.41
C LEU A 409 3.89 -16.34 23.13
N ARG A 410 2.87 -15.51 22.87
CA ARG A 410 1.52 -16.00 22.58
C ARG A 410 1.48 -16.78 21.28
N ALA A 411 2.15 -16.30 20.23
CA ALA A 411 2.19 -17.00 18.95
C ALA A 411 2.85 -18.38 19.06
N LEU A 412 3.89 -18.52 19.90
CA LEU A 412 4.49 -19.81 20.19
C LEU A 412 3.48 -20.76 20.86
N VAL A 413 2.67 -20.27 21.81
CA VAL A 413 1.66 -21.09 22.50
C VAL A 413 0.46 -21.44 21.61
N ASP A 414 -0.08 -20.46 20.88
CA ASP A 414 -1.32 -20.61 20.11
C ASP A 414 -1.14 -21.37 18.79
N SER A 415 0.10 -21.49 18.31
CA SER A 415 0.41 -22.24 17.10
C SER A 415 1.44 -23.31 17.44
N PRO A 416 1.00 -24.44 18.01
CA PRO A 416 1.84 -25.61 18.22
C PRO A 416 2.51 -26.06 16.93
N ILE A 417 1.97 -25.80 15.74
CA ILE A 417 2.61 -26.09 14.45
C ILE A 417 3.91 -25.28 14.23
N LEU A 418 4.11 -24.16 14.94
CA LEU A 418 5.40 -23.45 15.06
C LEU A 418 6.35 -24.11 16.08
N ILE A 419 5.96 -25.22 16.71
CA ILE A 419 6.68 -25.99 17.75
C ILE A 419 6.74 -27.51 17.42
N GLU A 420 5.72 -28.10 16.78
CA GLU A 420 5.47 -29.54 16.56
C GLU A 420 6.33 -30.17 15.47
N GLY A 421 7.23 -29.40 14.85
CA GLY A 421 8.35 -29.95 14.09
C GLY A 421 9.52 -30.42 14.98
N ALA A 422 9.34 -30.49 16.30
CA ALA A 422 10.38 -30.76 17.30
C ALA A 422 10.20 -32.09 18.07
N CYS A 423 9.38 -33.02 17.59
CA CYS A 423 9.36 -34.40 18.09
C CYS A 423 9.81 -35.39 17.01
#